data_AF-V6SCX5-F1
#
_entry.id   AF-V6SCX5-F1
#
_cell.length_a   1.000
_cell.length_b   1.000
_cell.length_c   1.000
_cell.angle_alpha   90.00
_cell.angle_beta   90.00
_cell.angle_gamma   90.00
#
_symmetry.space_group_name_H-M   'P 1'
#
loop_
_entity.id
_entity.type
_entity.pdbx_description
1 polymer ?
#
loop_
_entity_poly.entity_id
_entity_poly.type
_entity_poly.pdbx_seq_one_letter_code
_entity_poly.pdbx_strand_id
1 'polypeptide(L)'
;MKIAEILSRLEEMAPLAYAEDFDNVGLLVGDSNTEATGVLVCHDTLESVIDEAIAKKCNLVVCFHPILFSGLKKITGKNYVERTVIKAIKNDIAIYAIHTALDNHKQGVNKIFCNALGLTNTKILVPKQNFIQKLVTYTIPENVEELRNALFDAGAGKIGNYEDCSFNSKGIGTYMGNEDSNPQVGERFEFVENDEIKIEVTFEKHLQGKILKALFRNHAYEEVAYEIYNLENQHQNIGLGMIGELTTEMPEHDFLQFVKEKMDCGGIRHSQFLNKPIKKVAVLGGSGSFAIKNAIASGADAFLTADLKYHQFYEAENKLLLADIGHFESERFTKNYIVDYLTKKISNFAIILSQENTNPVKYF
;
A
#
# COMPACT_ATOMS: atom_id res chain seq x y z
N MET A 1 -23.85 10.13 -4.62
CA MET A 1 -22.71 9.32 -5.11
C MET A 1 -22.79 7.95 -4.47
N LYS A 2 -22.40 6.91 -5.19
CA LYS A 2 -22.34 5.54 -4.66
C LYS A 2 -21.10 5.35 -3.79
N ILE A 3 -21.17 4.39 -2.86
CA ILE A 3 -20.01 3.97 -2.05
C ILE A 3 -18.82 3.60 -2.96
N ALA A 4 -19.06 2.88 -4.07
CA ALA A 4 -18.04 2.52 -5.05
C ALA A 4 -17.21 3.72 -5.56
N GLU A 5 -17.83 4.90 -5.72
CA GLU A 5 -17.11 6.10 -6.16
C GLU A 5 -16.14 6.61 -5.07
N ILE A 6 -16.49 6.45 -3.79
CA ILE A 6 -15.62 6.81 -2.66
C ILE A 6 -14.48 5.79 -2.54
N LEU A 7 -14.79 4.48 -2.65
CA LEU A 7 -13.79 3.42 -2.60
C LEU A 7 -12.74 3.60 -3.70
N SER A 8 -13.16 3.93 -4.92
CA SER A 8 -12.23 4.24 -6.02
C SER A 8 -11.24 5.34 -5.67
N ARG A 9 -11.63 6.37 -4.89
CA ARG A 9 -10.71 7.42 -4.44
C ARG A 9 -9.75 6.94 -3.35
N LEU A 10 -10.21 6.06 -2.47
CA LEU A 10 -9.34 5.42 -1.48
C LEU A 10 -8.31 4.52 -2.17
N GLU A 11 -8.71 3.79 -3.20
CA GLU A 11 -7.82 2.92 -3.98
C GLU A 11 -6.87 3.73 -4.89
N GLU A 12 -7.24 4.95 -5.31
CA GLU A 12 -6.29 5.90 -5.92
C GLU A 12 -5.22 6.37 -4.91
N MET A 13 -5.58 6.51 -3.63
CA MET A 13 -4.65 6.90 -2.57
C MET A 13 -3.70 5.76 -2.19
N ALA A 14 -4.25 4.56 -2.01
CA ALA A 14 -3.55 3.36 -1.58
C ALA A 14 -4.18 2.15 -2.29
N PRO A 15 -3.68 1.77 -3.48
CA PRO A 15 -4.16 0.60 -4.20
C PRO A 15 -4.14 -0.64 -3.31
N LEU A 16 -5.23 -1.42 -3.30
CA LEU A 16 -5.33 -2.63 -2.47
C LEU A 16 -4.22 -3.65 -2.78
N ALA A 17 -3.71 -3.64 -4.01
CA ALA A 17 -2.57 -4.45 -4.42
C ALA A 17 -1.27 -4.18 -3.64
N TYR A 18 -1.18 -3.04 -2.94
CA TYR A 18 -0.02 -2.73 -2.11
C TYR A 18 -0.05 -3.46 -0.78
N ALA A 19 -1.21 -3.98 -0.36
CA ALA A 19 -1.35 -4.74 0.89
C ALA A 19 -0.43 -5.97 0.91
N GLU A 20 -0.12 -6.43 2.12
CA GLU A 20 0.59 -7.69 2.34
C GLU A 20 -0.33 -8.90 2.12
N ASP A 21 0.25 -10.02 1.71
CA ASP A 21 -0.51 -11.21 1.30
C ASP A 21 -1.39 -11.82 2.43
N PHE A 22 -1.04 -11.55 3.69
CA PHE A 22 -1.80 -12.03 4.85
C PHE A 22 -2.97 -11.11 5.23
N ASP A 23 -3.08 -9.93 4.62
CA ASP A 23 -3.98 -8.88 5.04
C ASP A 23 -5.41 -9.07 4.49
N ASN A 24 -6.39 -8.39 5.08
CA ASN A 24 -7.76 -8.33 4.60
C ASN A 24 -8.22 -6.87 4.45
N VAL A 25 -7.93 -6.30 3.27
CA VAL A 25 -8.24 -4.91 2.91
C VAL A 25 -9.41 -4.82 1.93
N GLY A 26 -9.95 -3.62 1.73
CA GLY A 26 -11.07 -3.37 0.84
C GLY A 26 -12.41 -3.30 1.57
N LEU A 27 -13.51 -3.53 0.84
CA LEU A 27 -14.86 -3.55 1.39
C LEU A 27 -15.10 -4.87 2.13
N LEU A 28 -15.21 -4.80 3.46
CA LEU A 28 -15.35 -5.96 4.33
C LEU A 28 -16.82 -6.30 4.64
N VAL A 29 -17.68 -5.29 4.73
CA VAL A 29 -19.12 -5.41 5.02
C VAL A 29 -19.87 -4.39 4.18
N GLY A 30 -21.04 -4.76 3.64
CA GLY A 30 -21.95 -3.87 2.92
C GLY A 30 -21.94 -4.08 1.40
N ASP A 31 -22.60 -3.16 0.68
CA ASP A 31 -22.71 -3.16 -0.79
C ASP A 31 -22.15 -1.84 -1.35
N SER A 32 -21.22 -1.93 -2.29
CA SER A 32 -20.60 -0.76 -2.93
C SER A 32 -21.56 0.00 -3.84
N ASN A 33 -22.67 -0.61 -4.25
CA ASN A 33 -23.69 0.04 -5.08
C ASN A 33 -24.63 0.98 -4.32
N THR A 34 -24.65 0.88 -2.99
CA THR A 34 -25.49 1.71 -2.11
C THR A 34 -25.11 3.19 -2.22
N GLU A 35 -26.11 4.07 -2.17
CA GLU A 35 -25.87 5.51 -2.09
C GLU A 35 -25.25 5.88 -0.75
N ALA A 36 -24.14 6.63 -0.78
CA ALA A 36 -23.47 7.06 0.44
C ALA A 36 -24.22 8.26 1.06
N THR A 37 -24.50 8.21 2.36
CA THR A 37 -25.08 9.31 3.15
C THR A 37 -24.02 10.09 3.94
N GLY A 38 -22.89 9.45 4.27
CA GLY A 38 -21.75 10.05 4.95
C GLY A 38 -20.65 9.03 5.22
N VAL A 39 -19.41 9.51 5.34
CA VAL A 39 -18.24 8.69 5.69
C VAL A 39 -17.81 9.01 7.12
N LEU A 40 -17.66 7.98 7.96
CA LEU A 40 -16.97 8.09 9.24
C LEU A 40 -15.59 7.43 9.11
N VAL A 41 -14.53 8.18 9.36
CA VAL A 41 -13.16 7.68 9.32
C VAL A 41 -12.67 7.40 10.74
N CYS A 42 -12.21 6.18 10.99
CA CYS A 42 -11.68 5.76 12.29
C CYS A 42 -10.36 5.01 12.16
N HIS A 43 -9.76 4.67 13.30
CA HIS A 43 -8.60 3.78 13.34
C HIS A 43 -9.07 2.33 13.37
N ASP A 44 -9.81 1.95 14.43
CA ASP A 44 -10.44 0.64 14.58
C ASP A 44 -11.96 0.74 14.45
N THR A 45 -12.60 -0.23 13.82
CA THR A 45 -14.07 -0.29 13.73
C THR A 45 -14.64 -1.12 14.87
N LEU A 46 -14.93 -0.48 16.01
CA LEU A 46 -15.58 -1.12 17.17
C LEU A 46 -17.09 -0.84 17.20
N GLU A 47 -17.81 -1.52 18.09
CA GLU A 47 -19.26 -1.34 18.26
C GLU A 47 -19.65 0.12 18.55
N SER A 48 -18.83 0.86 19.30
CA SER A 48 -19.06 2.28 19.60
C SER A 48 -18.84 3.18 18.39
N VAL A 49 -17.94 2.83 17.47
CA VAL A 49 -17.74 3.54 16.20
C VAL A 49 -18.94 3.36 15.28
N ILE A 50 -19.55 2.18 15.28
CA ILE A 50 -20.81 1.97 14.55
C ILE A 50 -21.94 2.80 15.17
N ASP A 51 -22.02 2.89 16.51
CA ASP A 51 -22.99 3.77 17.17
C ASP A 51 -22.77 5.25 16.80
N GLU A 52 -21.51 5.70 16.73
CA GLU A 52 -21.14 7.04 16.27
C GLU A 52 -21.58 7.24 14.80
N ALA A 53 -21.35 6.28 13.91
CA ALA A 53 -21.76 6.35 12.52
C ALA A 53 -23.29 6.50 12.39
N ILE A 54 -24.06 5.72 13.15
CA ILE A 54 -25.52 5.83 13.22
C ILE A 54 -25.94 7.23 13.67
N ALA A 55 -25.36 7.73 14.78
CA ALA A 55 -25.68 9.04 15.33
C ALA A 55 -25.34 10.19 14.36
N LYS A 56 -24.26 10.05 13.59
CA LYS A 56 -23.81 11.01 12.57
C LYS A 56 -24.46 10.80 11.20
N LYS A 57 -25.31 9.78 11.04
CA LYS A 57 -25.99 9.40 9.79
C LYS A 57 -25.01 9.03 8.65
N CYS A 58 -23.86 8.45 9.00
CA CYS A 58 -22.90 7.88 8.06
C CYS A 58 -23.26 6.42 7.79
N ASN A 59 -23.27 6.01 6.53
CA ASN A 59 -23.48 4.62 6.11
C ASN A 59 -22.22 3.98 5.50
N LEU A 60 -21.07 4.64 5.61
CA LEU A 60 -19.77 4.09 5.29
C LEU A 60 -18.80 4.40 6.43
N VAL A 61 -18.17 3.37 6.98
CA VAL A 61 -17.04 3.48 7.90
C VAL A 61 -15.77 3.10 7.14
N VAL A 62 -14.78 4.00 7.16
CA VAL A 62 -13.44 3.78 6.60
C VAL A 62 -12.47 3.67 7.76
N CYS A 63 -11.84 2.52 7.93
CA CYS A 63 -10.92 2.25 9.02
C CYS A 63 -9.51 1.94 8.52
N PHE A 64 -8.54 2.13 9.41
CA PHE A 64 -7.19 1.66 9.15
C PHE A 64 -7.12 0.15 9.40
N HIS A 65 -7.47 -0.33 10.60
CA HIS A 65 -7.43 -1.74 10.94
C HIS A 65 -8.67 -2.51 10.48
N PRO A 66 -8.51 -3.68 9.84
CA PRO A 66 -9.63 -4.49 9.41
C PRO A 66 -10.27 -5.20 10.60
N ILE A 67 -11.55 -4.92 10.85
CA ILE A 67 -12.30 -5.64 11.90
C ILE A 67 -12.43 -7.14 11.59
N LEU A 68 -12.43 -7.50 10.31
CA LEU A 68 -12.44 -8.88 9.83
C LEU A 68 -11.03 -9.36 9.43
N PHE A 69 -10.06 -9.40 10.34
CA PHE A 69 -8.71 -9.88 9.96
C PHE A 69 -8.67 -11.39 9.62
N SER A 70 -9.50 -12.20 10.27
CA SER A 70 -9.64 -13.63 9.97
C SER A 70 -11.09 -13.97 9.60
N GLY A 71 -11.26 -14.99 8.75
CA GLY A 71 -12.59 -15.41 8.30
C GLY A 71 -13.53 -15.81 9.44
N LEU A 72 -14.72 -15.22 9.48
CA LEU A 72 -15.75 -15.58 10.45
C LEU A 72 -16.41 -16.93 10.08
N LYS A 73 -16.29 -17.91 10.98
CA LYS A 73 -16.99 -19.20 10.84
C LYS A 73 -18.42 -19.18 11.38
N LYS A 74 -18.73 -18.23 12.27
CA LYS A 74 -20.04 -18.06 12.93
C LYS A 74 -20.28 -16.57 13.17
N ILE A 75 -21.54 -16.15 13.08
CA ILE A 75 -21.99 -14.76 13.35
C ILE A 75 -23.16 -14.85 14.34
N THR A 76 -22.82 -14.82 15.63
CA THR A 76 -23.75 -15.02 16.75
C THR A 76 -23.72 -13.88 17.77
N GLY A 77 -22.79 -12.93 17.60
CA GLY A 77 -22.56 -11.84 18.55
C GLY A 77 -21.70 -12.26 19.75
N LYS A 78 -20.95 -13.37 19.64
CA LYS A 78 -20.19 -13.93 20.76
C LYS A 78 -19.03 -13.05 21.19
N ASN A 79 -18.36 -12.42 20.23
CA ASN A 79 -17.20 -11.54 20.45
C ASN A 79 -17.45 -10.16 19.83
N TYR A 80 -16.53 -9.23 20.08
CA TYR A 80 -16.67 -7.84 19.62
C TYR A 80 -16.71 -7.75 18.09
N VAL A 81 -15.93 -8.55 17.36
CA VAL A 81 -15.94 -8.59 15.88
C VAL A 81 -17.32 -8.95 15.36
N GLU A 82 -17.87 -10.08 15.85
CA GLU A 82 -19.21 -10.53 15.44
C GLU A 82 -20.29 -9.50 15.77
N ARG A 83 -20.24 -8.87 16.95
CA ARG A 83 -21.23 -7.85 17.34
C ARG A 83 -21.13 -6.59 16.50
N THR A 84 -19.91 -6.10 16.22
CA THR A 84 -19.69 -4.98 15.32
C THR A 84 -20.28 -5.27 13.94
N VAL A 85 -19.98 -6.44 13.37
CA VAL A 85 -20.47 -6.83 12.04
C VAL A 85 -21.99 -6.96 12.01
N ILE A 86 -22.60 -7.63 13.00
CA ILE A 86 -24.06 -7.72 13.13
C ILE A 86 -24.67 -6.32 13.20
N LYS A 87 -24.09 -5.42 14.00
CA LYS A 87 -24.59 -4.05 14.16
C LYS A 87 -24.48 -3.26 12.86
N ALA A 88 -23.36 -3.35 12.15
CA ALA A 88 -23.17 -2.69 10.86
C ALA A 88 -24.18 -3.18 9.82
N ILE A 89 -24.34 -4.51 9.69
CA ILE A 89 -25.32 -5.12 8.77
C ILE A 89 -26.75 -4.67 9.08
N LYS A 90 -27.15 -4.68 10.36
CA LYS A 90 -28.52 -4.30 10.77
C LYS A 90 -28.86 -2.82 10.55
N ASN A 91 -27.86 -1.97 10.35
CA ASN A 91 -28.03 -0.53 10.15
C ASN A 91 -27.58 -0.09 8.75
N ASP A 92 -27.37 -1.02 7.82
CA ASP A 92 -26.94 -0.75 6.44
C ASP A 92 -25.65 0.09 6.35
N ILE A 93 -24.71 -0.16 7.27
CA ILE A 93 -23.41 0.52 7.33
C ILE A 93 -22.35 -0.37 6.68
N ALA A 94 -21.72 0.15 5.63
CA ALA A 94 -20.57 -0.48 5.00
C ALA A 94 -19.29 -0.27 5.84
N ILE A 95 -18.37 -1.23 5.83
CA ILE A 95 -17.06 -1.14 6.47
C ILE A 95 -15.98 -1.41 5.44
N TYR A 96 -15.05 -0.47 5.29
CA TYR A 96 -13.91 -0.56 4.39
C TYR A 96 -12.59 -0.39 5.17
N ALA A 97 -11.60 -1.24 4.92
CA ALA A 97 -10.30 -1.20 5.58
C ALA A 97 -9.15 -0.98 4.60
N ILE A 98 -8.16 -0.16 4.98
CA ILE A 98 -7.00 0.18 4.13
C ILE A 98 -5.70 -0.52 4.60
N HIS A 99 -5.46 -0.54 5.91
CA HIS A 99 -4.37 -1.25 6.59
C HIS A 99 -3.02 -1.24 5.85
N THR A 100 -2.45 -2.41 5.55
CA THR A 100 -1.09 -2.52 5.01
C THR A 100 -0.93 -1.92 3.61
N ALA A 101 -2.01 -1.69 2.86
CA ALA A 101 -1.93 -0.95 1.60
C ALA A 101 -1.47 0.50 1.85
N LEU A 102 -1.90 1.11 2.95
CA LEU A 102 -1.46 2.44 3.36
C LEU A 102 -0.12 2.41 4.09
N ASP A 103 0.22 1.34 4.82
CA ASP A 103 1.57 1.20 5.37
C ASP A 103 2.65 1.16 4.29
N ASN A 104 2.36 0.44 3.21
CA ASN A 104 3.24 0.28 2.06
C ASN A 104 3.34 1.55 1.19
N HIS A 105 2.41 2.49 1.32
CA HIS A 105 2.37 3.67 0.47
C HIS A 105 3.45 4.70 0.87
N LYS A 106 4.18 5.27 -0.11
CA LYS A 106 5.24 6.28 0.13
C LYS A 106 4.80 7.54 0.89
N GLN A 107 3.51 7.86 0.90
CA GLN A 107 2.96 8.99 1.68
C GLN A 107 2.02 8.53 2.81
N GLY A 108 2.00 7.22 3.10
CA GLY A 108 1.13 6.64 4.11
C GLY A 108 1.70 6.68 5.52
N VAL A 109 1.35 5.68 6.34
CA VAL A 109 1.56 5.66 7.80
C VAL A 109 2.99 6.02 8.19
N ASN A 110 3.97 5.33 7.60
CA ASN A 110 5.38 5.51 7.95
C ASN A 110 5.91 6.90 7.56
N LYS A 111 5.39 7.49 6.48
CA LYS A 111 5.74 8.86 6.10
C LYS A 111 5.12 9.88 7.05
N ILE A 112 3.87 9.66 7.46
CA ILE A 112 3.18 10.49 8.45
C ILE A 112 3.94 10.44 9.78
N PHE A 113 4.38 9.25 10.20
CA PHE A 113 5.20 9.07 11.39
C PHE A 113 6.54 9.81 11.29
N CYS A 114 7.26 9.68 10.16
CA CYS A 114 8.46 10.48 9.91
C CYS A 114 8.19 12.00 9.99
N ASN A 115 7.10 12.47 9.38
CA ASN A 115 6.75 13.90 9.39
C ASN A 115 6.42 14.40 10.79
N ALA A 116 5.74 13.61 11.62
CA ALA A 116 5.43 13.94 13.02
C ALA A 116 6.71 14.15 13.86
N LEU A 117 7.74 13.37 13.57
CA LEU A 117 9.07 13.48 14.19
C LEU A 117 10.00 14.50 13.50
N GLY A 118 9.56 15.13 12.41
CA GLY A 118 10.39 16.07 11.65
C GLY A 118 11.57 15.42 10.90
N LEU A 119 11.48 14.13 10.59
CA LEU A 119 12.53 13.42 9.85
C LEU A 119 12.56 13.87 8.38
N THR A 120 13.77 14.14 7.89
CA THR A 120 14.06 14.54 6.51
C THR A 120 14.77 13.40 5.77
N ASN A 121 15.00 13.56 4.46
CA ASN A 121 15.70 12.57 3.63
C ASN A 121 15.13 11.14 3.75
N THR A 122 13.80 11.04 3.86
CA THR A 122 13.12 9.77 4.16
C THR A 122 13.12 8.83 2.96
N LYS A 123 13.42 7.55 3.20
CA LYS A 123 13.31 6.46 2.24
C LYS A 123 12.63 5.25 2.87
N ILE A 124 12.05 4.38 2.05
CA ILE A 124 11.45 3.12 2.49
C ILE A 124 12.48 2.24 3.19
N LEU A 125 12.12 1.62 4.32
CA LEU A 125 13.00 0.76 5.10
C LEU A 125 13.04 -0.67 4.56
N VAL A 126 11.87 -1.24 4.26
CA VAL A 126 11.70 -2.60 3.73
C VAL A 126 10.95 -2.52 2.39
N PRO A 127 11.67 -2.31 1.26
CA PRO A 127 11.03 -2.24 -0.06
C PRO A 127 10.28 -3.52 -0.41
N LYS A 128 9.11 -3.38 -1.04
CA LYS A 128 8.33 -4.52 -1.51
C LYS A 128 9.10 -5.25 -2.63
N GLN A 129 9.24 -6.56 -2.47
CA GLN A 129 9.95 -7.44 -3.41
C GLN A 129 8.96 -8.04 -4.42
N ASN A 130 9.47 -8.50 -5.58
CA ASN A 130 8.69 -9.26 -6.57
C ASN A 130 7.39 -8.58 -7.02
N PHE A 131 7.36 -7.24 -7.01
CA PHE A 131 6.17 -6.45 -7.33
C PHE A 131 6.24 -5.81 -8.72
N ILE A 132 7.42 -5.79 -9.34
CA ILE A 132 7.63 -5.28 -10.69
C ILE A 132 7.77 -6.47 -11.63
N GLN A 133 7.07 -6.42 -12.76
CA GLN A 133 7.17 -7.38 -13.85
C GLN A 133 7.59 -6.66 -15.12
N LYS A 134 8.05 -7.44 -16.11
CA LYS A 134 8.40 -6.95 -17.44
C LYS A 134 7.61 -7.68 -18.49
N LEU A 135 7.02 -6.92 -19.41
CA LEU A 135 6.43 -7.40 -20.65
C LEU A 135 7.46 -7.25 -21.76
N VAL A 136 7.62 -8.29 -22.54
CA VAL A 136 8.27 -8.27 -23.85
C VAL A 136 7.25 -8.71 -24.88
N THR A 137 7.09 -7.95 -25.96
CA THR A 137 6.18 -8.29 -27.07
C THR A 137 6.78 -7.82 -28.39
N TYR A 138 6.23 -8.27 -29.51
CA TYR A 138 6.75 -8.02 -30.85
C TYR A 138 5.63 -7.60 -31.78
N THR A 139 5.80 -6.51 -32.53
CA THR A 139 4.80 -6.04 -33.51
C THR A 139 5.48 -5.46 -34.75
N ILE A 140 4.71 -5.22 -35.80
CA ILE A 140 5.19 -4.58 -37.03
C ILE A 140 5.52 -3.09 -36.81
N PRO A 141 6.45 -2.50 -37.59
CA PRO A 141 6.80 -1.08 -37.50
C PRO A 141 5.62 -0.11 -37.55
N GLU A 142 4.54 -0.47 -38.25
CA GLU A 142 3.36 0.37 -38.43
C GLU A 142 2.46 0.44 -37.18
N ASN A 143 2.48 -0.59 -36.31
CA ASN A 143 1.62 -0.68 -35.12
C ASN A 143 2.37 -0.34 -33.81
N VAL A 144 3.70 -0.21 -33.85
CA VAL A 144 4.53 -0.01 -32.65
C VAL A 144 4.10 1.18 -31.79
N GLU A 145 3.78 2.33 -32.40
CA GLU A 145 3.45 3.54 -31.65
C GLU A 145 2.09 3.43 -30.97
N GLU A 146 1.09 2.94 -31.70
CA GLU A 146 -0.26 2.70 -31.18
C GLU A 146 -0.25 1.70 -30.02
N LEU A 147 0.41 0.56 -30.22
CA LEU A 147 0.49 -0.49 -29.21
C LEU A 147 1.20 0.01 -27.95
N ARG A 148 2.34 0.69 -28.11
CA ARG A 148 3.12 1.22 -26.99
C ARG A 148 2.32 2.24 -26.18
N ASN A 149 1.63 3.17 -26.84
CA ASN A 149 0.80 4.16 -26.15
C ASN A 149 -0.35 3.48 -25.39
N ALA A 150 -1.00 2.46 -25.98
CA ALA A 150 -2.03 1.70 -25.29
C ALA A 150 -1.51 0.97 -24.04
N LEU A 151 -0.27 0.46 -24.07
CA LEU A 151 0.38 -0.14 -22.89
C LEU A 151 0.64 0.92 -21.81
N PHE A 152 1.07 2.13 -22.19
CA PHE A 152 1.28 3.24 -21.25
C PHE A 152 -0.02 3.71 -20.59
N ASP A 153 -1.09 3.88 -21.37
CA ASP A 153 -2.43 4.19 -20.86
C ASP A 153 -2.95 3.11 -19.90
N ALA A 154 -2.56 1.86 -20.14
CA ALA A 154 -2.84 0.74 -19.26
C ALA A 154 -2.02 0.79 -17.95
N GLY A 155 -0.92 1.55 -17.90
CA GLY A 155 -0.10 1.81 -16.72
C GLY A 155 1.31 1.24 -16.81
N ALA A 156 1.74 0.74 -17.98
CA ALA A 156 3.11 0.29 -18.19
C ALA A 156 4.08 1.48 -18.22
N GLY A 157 5.36 1.23 -17.94
CA GLY A 157 6.41 2.22 -18.16
C GLY A 157 6.48 3.33 -17.11
N LYS A 158 5.79 3.18 -15.98
CA LYS A 158 5.92 4.08 -14.83
C LYS A 158 7.09 3.64 -13.95
N ILE A 159 8.15 4.45 -13.91
CA ILE A 159 9.36 4.16 -13.13
C ILE A 159 9.76 5.41 -12.34
N GLY A 160 9.50 5.41 -11.04
CA GLY A 160 9.84 6.54 -10.16
C GLY A 160 9.08 7.81 -10.56
N ASN A 161 9.81 8.81 -11.04
CA ASN A 161 9.26 10.09 -11.50
C ASN A 161 9.15 10.18 -13.04
N TYR A 162 9.34 9.08 -13.75
CA TYR A 162 9.26 9.00 -15.19
C TYR A 162 8.05 8.17 -15.60
N GLU A 163 7.36 8.62 -16.64
CA GLU A 163 6.25 7.91 -17.28
C GLU A 163 6.68 7.44 -18.68
N ASP A 164 5.87 6.59 -19.30
CA ASP A 164 6.03 6.17 -20.70
C ASP A 164 7.40 5.55 -21.04
N CYS A 165 8.04 4.90 -20.05
CA CYS A 165 9.33 4.26 -20.22
C CYS A 165 9.19 2.93 -20.97
N SER A 166 9.86 2.80 -22.11
CA SER A 166 10.03 1.51 -22.82
C SER A 166 11.39 1.46 -23.50
N PHE A 167 11.87 0.25 -23.80
CA PHE A 167 12.99 0.03 -24.70
C PHE A 167 12.49 -0.70 -25.94
N ASN A 168 12.97 -0.29 -27.10
CA ASN A 168 12.53 -0.83 -28.39
C ASN A 168 13.76 -1.24 -29.21
N SER A 169 13.71 -2.43 -29.82
CA SER A 169 14.76 -2.88 -30.74
C SER A 169 14.14 -3.46 -32.01
N LYS A 170 14.83 -3.26 -33.14
CA LYS A 170 14.45 -3.84 -34.43
C LYS A 170 15.02 -5.25 -34.54
N GLY A 171 14.24 -6.16 -35.08
CA GLY A 171 14.65 -7.52 -35.38
C GLY A 171 13.87 -8.09 -36.55
N ILE A 172 14.12 -9.35 -36.86
CA ILE A 172 13.41 -10.11 -37.88
C ILE A 172 12.57 -11.16 -37.17
N GLY A 173 11.25 -11.12 -37.39
CA GLY A 173 10.31 -12.17 -37.00
C GLY A 173 10.20 -13.21 -38.10
N THR A 174 10.00 -14.47 -37.71
CA THR A 174 9.71 -15.55 -38.66
C THR A 174 8.58 -16.41 -38.16
N TYR A 175 7.68 -16.80 -39.06
CA TYR A 175 6.58 -17.70 -38.74
C TYR A 175 6.05 -18.40 -39.99
N MET A 176 5.28 -19.47 -39.78
CA MET A 176 4.54 -20.16 -40.82
C MET A 176 3.17 -20.53 -40.27
N GLY A 177 2.12 -19.94 -40.86
CA GLY A 177 0.74 -20.24 -40.48
C GLY A 177 0.35 -21.68 -40.83
N ASN A 178 -0.50 -22.29 -40.01
CA ASN A 178 -1.10 -23.61 -40.29
C ASN A 178 -2.49 -23.47 -40.95
N GLU A 179 -3.24 -24.58 -41.04
CA GLU A 179 -4.57 -24.60 -41.65
C GLU A 179 -5.61 -23.69 -40.97
N ASP A 180 -5.44 -23.44 -39.68
CA ASP A 180 -6.36 -22.64 -38.85
C ASP A 180 -5.97 -21.17 -38.75
N SER A 181 -4.74 -20.80 -39.16
CA SER A 181 -4.22 -19.44 -39.03
C SER A 181 -4.95 -18.41 -39.89
N ASN A 182 -5.04 -17.16 -39.45
CA ASN A 182 -5.54 -16.06 -40.28
C ASN A 182 -4.55 -14.89 -40.22
N PRO A 183 -3.37 -15.06 -40.86
CA PRO A 183 -2.27 -14.10 -40.74
C PRO A 183 -2.65 -12.74 -41.32
N GLN A 184 -2.26 -11.67 -40.62
CA GLN A 184 -2.44 -10.31 -41.13
C GLN A 184 -1.39 -9.94 -42.19
N VAL A 185 -0.23 -10.62 -42.16
CA VAL A 185 0.88 -10.45 -43.10
C VAL A 185 1.24 -11.83 -43.66
N GLY A 186 1.25 -11.98 -44.98
CA GLY A 186 1.49 -13.25 -45.68
C GLY A 186 0.26 -14.16 -45.77
N GLU A 187 0.43 -15.39 -46.29
CA GLU A 187 -0.62 -16.39 -46.48
C GLU A 187 -0.45 -17.63 -45.58
N ARG A 188 -1.49 -18.47 -45.49
CA ARG A 188 -1.40 -19.77 -44.78
C ARG A 188 -0.35 -20.67 -45.43
N PHE A 189 0.37 -21.44 -44.61
CA PHE A 189 1.45 -22.34 -45.03
C PHE A 189 2.63 -21.67 -45.75
N GLU A 190 2.68 -20.35 -45.78
CA GLU A 190 3.82 -19.58 -46.26
C GLU A 190 4.77 -19.33 -45.10
N PHE A 191 6.07 -19.54 -45.35
CA PHE A 191 7.10 -19.10 -44.42
C PHE A 191 7.34 -17.60 -44.62
N VAL A 192 6.98 -16.80 -43.63
CA VAL A 192 7.10 -15.35 -43.65
C VAL A 192 8.32 -14.92 -42.83
N GLU A 193 9.06 -13.97 -43.37
CA GLU A 193 10.15 -13.27 -42.70
C GLU A 193 9.89 -11.76 -42.83
N ASN A 194 9.77 -11.05 -41.71
CA ASN A 194 9.44 -9.62 -41.72
C ASN A 194 10.16 -8.83 -40.61
N ASP A 195 10.34 -7.53 -40.86
CA ASP A 195 10.83 -6.61 -39.84
C ASP A 195 9.81 -6.50 -38.70
N GLU A 196 10.30 -6.64 -37.47
CA GLU A 196 9.51 -6.47 -36.25
C GLU A 196 10.21 -5.53 -35.26
N ILE A 197 9.41 -4.89 -34.43
CA ILE A 197 9.86 -4.12 -33.28
C ILE A 197 9.54 -4.91 -32.02
N LYS A 198 10.60 -5.29 -31.31
CA LYS A 198 10.50 -5.78 -29.93
C LYS A 198 10.27 -4.60 -29.01
N ILE A 199 9.20 -4.64 -28.22
CA ILE A 199 8.86 -3.68 -27.17
C ILE A 199 9.13 -4.32 -25.83
N GLU A 200 9.87 -3.62 -24.97
CA GLU A 200 10.17 -4.04 -23.60
C GLU A 200 9.70 -2.96 -22.62
N VAL A 201 8.85 -3.33 -21.67
CA VAL A 201 8.29 -2.40 -20.69
C VAL A 201 8.10 -3.06 -19.33
N THR A 202 8.36 -2.31 -18.26
CA THR A 202 8.09 -2.77 -16.89
C THR A 202 6.78 -2.22 -16.36
N PHE A 203 6.11 -2.95 -15.48
CA PHE A 203 4.85 -2.54 -14.87
C PHE A 203 4.68 -3.21 -13.50
N GLU A 204 3.78 -2.68 -12.67
CA GLU A 204 3.47 -3.28 -11.38
C GLU A 204 2.58 -4.52 -11.53
N LYS A 205 2.87 -5.58 -10.78
CA LYS A 205 2.25 -6.92 -10.92
C LYS A 205 0.72 -6.90 -11.02
N HIS A 206 0.06 -6.04 -10.24
CA HIS A 206 -1.40 -5.97 -10.21
C HIS A 206 -2.02 -5.41 -11.51
N LEU A 207 -1.23 -4.70 -12.34
CA LEU A 207 -1.67 -4.17 -13.62
C LEU A 207 -1.63 -5.23 -14.73
N GLN A 208 -1.03 -6.40 -14.53
CA GLN A 208 -0.82 -7.42 -15.57
C GLN A 208 -2.10 -7.69 -16.39
N GLY A 209 -3.24 -7.88 -15.73
CA GLY A 209 -4.51 -8.14 -16.42
C GLY A 209 -4.99 -6.97 -17.30
N LYS A 210 -4.77 -5.71 -16.87
CA LYS A 210 -5.12 -4.51 -17.64
C LYS A 210 -4.16 -4.35 -18.83
N ILE A 211 -2.87 -4.60 -18.59
CA ILE A 211 -1.79 -4.53 -19.58
C ILE A 211 -2.00 -5.56 -20.69
N LEU A 212 -2.27 -6.82 -20.35
CA LEU A 212 -2.52 -7.87 -21.34
C LEU A 212 -3.80 -7.62 -22.14
N LYS A 213 -4.87 -7.09 -21.51
CA LYS A 213 -6.06 -6.67 -22.25
C LYS A 213 -5.76 -5.53 -23.23
N ALA A 214 -4.92 -4.58 -22.86
CA ALA A 214 -4.51 -3.50 -23.75
C ALA A 214 -3.62 -4.01 -24.88
N LEU A 215 -2.68 -4.92 -24.58
CA LEU A 215 -1.86 -5.61 -25.55
C LEU A 215 -2.72 -6.26 -26.63
N PHE A 216 -3.58 -7.21 -26.27
CA PHE A 216 -4.35 -7.99 -27.24
C PHE A 216 -5.38 -7.18 -28.04
N ARG A 217 -5.88 -6.07 -27.51
CA ARG A 217 -6.88 -5.24 -28.20
C ARG A 217 -6.28 -4.31 -29.25
N ASN A 218 -5.00 -3.94 -29.10
CA ASN A 218 -4.35 -2.95 -29.94
C ASN A 218 -3.18 -3.53 -30.74
N HIS A 219 -2.99 -4.86 -30.66
CA HIS A 219 -1.97 -5.55 -31.43
C HIS A 219 -2.40 -5.71 -32.88
N ALA A 220 -1.44 -5.65 -33.80
CA ALA A 220 -1.68 -5.94 -35.22
C ALA A 220 -2.13 -7.40 -35.40
N TYR A 221 -1.33 -8.34 -34.89
CA TYR A 221 -1.60 -9.77 -35.03
C TYR A 221 -2.76 -10.30 -34.18
N GLU A 222 -3.44 -11.32 -34.71
CA GLU A 222 -4.44 -12.12 -34.00
C GLU A 222 -3.80 -12.93 -32.86
N GLU A 223 -2.75 -13.67 -33.17
CA GLU A 223 -1.97 -14.44 -32.20
C GLU A 223 -0.76 -13.62 -31.76
N VAL A 224 -0.78 -13.13 -30.52
CA VAL A 224 0.23 -12.20 -30.01
C VAL A 224 1.32 -12.97 -29.27
N ALA A 225 2.56 -12.90 -29.77
CA ALA A 225 3.73 -13.40 -29.08
C ALA A 225 4.17 -12.42 -27.98
N TYR A 226 4.17 -12.88 -26.72
CA TYR A 226 4.61 -12.07 -25.59
C TYR A 226 5.20 -12.92 -24.46
N GLU A 227 5.99 -12.27 -23.60
CA GLU A 227 6.64 -12.88 -22.45
C GLU A 227 6.44 -12.00 -21.22
N ILE A 228 6.15 -12.61 -20.07
CA ILE A 228 6.10 -11.94 -18.77
C ILE A 228 7.24 -12.46 -17.89
N TYR A 229 8.12 -11.55 -17.50
CA TYR A 229 9.23 -11.83 -16.59
C TYR A 229 8.92 -11.31 -15.19
N ASN A 230 9.11 -12.15 -14.19
CA ASN A 230 9.21 -11.70 -12.81
C ASN A 230 10.59 -11.10 -12.59
N LEU A 231 10.65 -9.91 -12.00
CA LEU A 231 11.89 -9.24 -11.72
C LEU A 231 12.18 -9.25 -10.22
N GLU A 232 13.46 -9.37 -9.87
CA GLU A 232 13.95 -9.23 -8.49
C GLU A 232 14.14 -7.75 -8.09
N ASN A 233 13.82 -6.81 -9.00
CA ASN A 233 13.90 -5.38 -8.72
C ASN A 233 13.03 -5.00 -7.51
N GLN A 234 13.61 -4.18 -6.64
CA GLN A 234 12.91 -3.64 -5.48
C GLN A 234 12.12 -2.40 -5.87
N HIS A 235 10.87 -2.31 -5.41
CA HIS A 235 10.08 -1.09 -5.61
C HIS A 235 10.47 -0.04 -4.56
N GLN A 236 11.29 0.95 -4.93
CA GLN A 236 11.85 1.92 -3.97
C GLN A 236 10.81 2.85 -3.31
N ASN A 237 9.63 2.97 -3.92
CA ASN A 237 8.54 3.85 -3.47
C ASN A 237 7.39 3.09 -2.78
N ILE A 238 7.50 1.77 -2.59
CA ILE A 238 6.46 0.97 -1.92
C ILE A 238 7.17 0.02 -0.97
N GLY A 239 6.72 -0.04 0.28
CA GLY A 239 7.27 -0.94 1.28
C GLY A 239 6.97 -0.50 2.69
N LEU A 240 7.36 -1.35 3.65
CA LEU A 240 7.08 -1.14 5.06
C LEU A 240 8.18 -0.35 5.74
N GLY A 241 7.78 0.50 6.67
CA GLY A 241 8.68 1.35 7.44
C GLY A 241 9.39 2.41 6.60
N MET A 242 10.04 3.34 7.29
CA MET A 242 10.88 4.35 6.69
C MET A 242 12.12 4.60 7.53
N ILE A 243 13.18 5.08 6.90
CA ILE A 243 14.33 5.67 7.59
C ILE A 243 14.51 7.10 7.11
N GLY A 244 14.80 8.00 8.04
CA GLY A 244 15.13 9.39 7.76
C GLY A 244 16.14 9.95 8.75
N GLU A 245 16.39 11.24 8.64
CA GLU A 245 17.39 11.94 9.43
C GLU A 245 16.78 13.12 10.20
N LEU A 246 17.14 13.22 11.47
CA LEU A 246 16.93 14.43 12.27
C LEU A 246 17.85 15.54 11.75
N THR A 247 17.35 16.77 11.74
CA THR A 247 18.13 17.96 11.36
C THR A 247 19.33 18.18 12.28
N THR A 248 19.17 17.87 13.57
CA THR A 248 20.21 17.97 14.59
C THR A 248 20.23 16.69 15.40
N GLU A 249 21.42 16.13 15.58
CA GLU A 249 21.60 14.94 16.41
C GLU A 249 21.32 15.26 17.88
N MET A 250 20.84 14.26 18.62
CA MET A 250 20.46 14.42 20.03
C MET A 250 20.87 13.19 20.85
N PRO A 251 21.16 13.34 22.15
CA PRO A 251 21.36 12.20 23.05
C PRO A 251 20.15 11.28 23.09
N GLU A 252 20.36 9.98 23.35
CA GLU A 252 19.28 8.97 23.35
C GLU A 252 18.13 9.31 24.32
N HIS A 253 18.46 9.84 25.51
CA HIS A 253 17.45 10.22 26.49
C HIS A 253 16.57 11.36 25.99
N ASP A 254 17.19 12.40 25.43
CA ASP A 254 16.47 13.56 24.87
C ASP A 254 15.64 13.15 23.66
N PHE A 255 16.15 12.21 22.85
CA PHE A 255 15.42 11.61 21.74
C PHE A 255 14.16 10.88 22.19
N LEU A 256 14.25 9.99 23.19
CA LEU A 256 13.07 9.27 23.67
C LEU A 256 12.07 10.21 24.33
N GLN A 257 12.53 11.25 25.05
CA GLN A 257 11.64 12.27 25.60
C GLN A 257 10.93 13.05 24.47
N PHE A 258 11.66 13.45 23.43
CA PHE A 258 11.10 14.10 22.25
C PHE A 258 10.04 13.22 21.55
N VAL A 259 10.33 11.94 21.33
CA VAL A 259 9.39 10.98 20.73
C VAL A 259 8.15 10.84 21.60
N LYS A 260 8.32 10.69 22.93
CA LYS A 260 7.22 10.56 23.88
C LYS A 260 6.25 11.74 23.79
N GLU A 261 6.79 12.96 23.74
CA GLU A 261 5.98 14.19 23.63
C GLU A 261 5.32 14.33 22.26
N LYS A 262 6.05 14.09 21.16
CA LYS A 262 5.50 14.24 19.80
C LYS A 262 4.43 13.23 19.46
N MET A 263 4.61 11.99 19.92
CA MET A 263 3.70 10.89 19.64
C MET A 263 2.64 10.69 20.74
N ASP A 264 2.72 11.45 21.85
CA ASP A 264 1.81 11.39 23.01
C ASP A 264 1.78 9.99 23.64
N CYS A 265 2.97 9.43 23.86
CA CYS A 265 3.13 8.11 24.44
C CYS A 265 2.97 8.15 25.96
N GLY A 266 2.15 7.25 26.52
CA GLY A 266 2.09 7.08 27.98
C GLY A 266 3.42 6.62 28.58
N GLY A 267 4.17 5.80 27.84
CA GLY A 267 5.54 5.39 28.15
C GLY A 267 6.22 4.75 26.95
N ILE A 268 7.55 4.70 26.96
CA ILE A 268 8.35 4.05 25.92
C ILE A 268 9.16 2.93 26.56
N ARG A 269 9.08 1.72 26.00
CA ARG A 269 9.96 0.60 26.39
C ARG A 269 11.12 0.55 25.41
N HIS A 270 12.34 0.46 25.88
CA HIS A 270 13.50 0.52 24.99
C HIS A 270 14.60 -0.48 25.38
N SER A 271 15.46 -0.81 24.42
CA SER A 271 16.71 -1.55 24.66
C SER A 271 17.68 -0.70 25.48
N GLN A 272 18.77 -1.30 25.93
CA GLN A 272 19.81 -0.56 26.64
C GLN A 272 20.37 0.59 25.79
N PHE A 273 20.61 1.74 26.42
CA PHE A 273 21.27 2.89 25.81
C PHE A 273 22.70 2.55 25.38
N LEU A 274 23.08 3.04 24.21
CA LEU A 274 24.39 2.84 23.59
C LEU A 274 25.37 3.98 23.90
N ASN A 275 24.88 5.06 24.52
CA ASN A 275 25.57 6.32 24.77
C ASN A 275 26.13 6.94 23.48
N LYS A 276 25.33 6.91 22.41
CA LYS A 276 25.65 7.48 21.09
C LYS A 276 24.59 8.51 20.70
N PRO A 277 24.94 9.57 19.97
CA PRO A 277 23.95 10.51 19.46
C PRO A 277 23.04 9.82 18.43
N ILE A 278 21.76 10.20 18.42
CA ILE A 278 20.75 9.75 17.45
C ILE A 278 20.63 10.80 16.35
N LYS A 279 20.83 10.38 15.09
CA LYS A 279 20.60 11.20 13.91
C LYS A 279 19.74 10.48 12.87
N LYS A 280 20.06 9.24 12.55
CA LYS A 280 19.32 8.37 11.62
C LYS A 280 18.29 7.57 12.40
N VAL A 281 17.02 7.72 12.03
CA VAL A 281 15.91 7.07 12.72
C VAL A 281 15.13 6.23 11.72
N ALA A 282 15.07 4.94 11.98
CA ALA A 282 14.12 4.04 11.34
C ALA A 282 12.79 4.05 12.12
N VAL A 283 11.67 3.99 11.41
CA VAL A 283 10.32 3.93 11.98
C VAL A 283 9.51 2.86 11.25
N LEU A 284 8.68 2.13 11.98
CA LEU A 284 7.66 1.25 11.40
C LEU A 284 6.45 1.25 12.34
N GLY A 285 5.35 1.85 11.89
CA GLY A 285 4.10 1.93 12.64
C GLY A 285 3.53 0.54 12.97
N GLY A 286 2.93 0.39 14.14
CA GLY A 286 2.37 -0.89 14.58
C GLY A 286 3.45 -1.93 14.84
N SER A 287 3.14 -3.19 14.52
CA SER A 287 3.98 -4.35 14.87
C SER A 287 5.14 -4.57 13.89
N GLY A 288 6.26 -3.84 14.09
CA GLY A 288 7.40 -3.82 13.16
C GLY A 288 8.61 -4.67 13.56
N SER A 289 8.44 -5.61 14.50
CA SER A 289 9.56 -6.43 15.02
C SER A 289 10.37 -7.18 13.94
N PHE A 290 9.74 -7.57 12.84
CA PHE A 290 10.41 -8.27 11.73
C PHE A 290 11.45 -7.40 11.01
N ALA A 291 11.36 -6.07 11.12
CA ALA A 291 12.22 -5.13 10.42
C ALA A 291 13.47 -4.70 11.23
N ILE A 292 13.70 -5.28 12.43
CA ILE A 292 14.88 -4.95 13.25
C ILE A 292 16.18 -5.12 12.47
N LYS A 293 16.33 -6.24 11.74
CA LYS A 293 17.52 -6.50 10.91
C LYS A 293 17.68 -5.50 9.77
N ASN A 294 16.57 -5.08 9.16
CA ASN A 294 16.56 -4.04 8.11
C ASN A 294 16.98 -2.68 8.68
N ALA A 295 16.49 -2.31 9.86
CA ALA A 295 16.89 -1.08 10.54
C ALA A 295 18.40 -1.05 10.83
N ILE A 296 18.95 -2.16 11.34
CA ILE A 296 20.40 -2.33 11.55
C ILE A 296 21.15 -2.19 10.21
N ALA A 297 20.74 -2.93 9.18
CA ALA A 297 21.41 -2.91 7.87
C ALA A 297 21.35 -1.53 7.19
N SER A 298 20.31 -0.74 7.47
CA SER A 298 20.16 0.63 6.96
C SER A 298 21.07 1.66 7.66
N GLY A 299 21.73 1.26 8.76
CA GLY A 299 22.59 2.13 9.57
C GLY A 299 21.79 3.14 10.40
N ALA A 300 20.60 2.76 10.87
CA ALA A 300 19.83 3.57 11.79
C ALA A 300 20.50 3.60 13.18
N ASP A 301 20.47 4.76 13.84
CA ASP A 301 20.90 4.92 15.22
C ASP A 301 19.79 4.48 16.19
N ALA A 302 18.53 4.67 15.81
CA ALA A 302 17.36 4.20 16.53
C ALA A 302 16.31 3.57 15.60
N PHE A 303 15.56 2.61 16.12
CA PHE A 303 14.38 2.03 15.46
C PHE A 303 13.16 2.16 16.36
N LEU A 304 12.17 2.92 15.90
CA LEU A 304 10.89 3.12 16.58
C LEU A 304 9.82 2.22 15.97
N THR A 305 9.19 1.39 16.79
CA THR A 305 8.07 0.54 16.39
C THR A 305 7.18 0.23 17.60
N ALA A 306 6.33 -0.79 17.52
CA ALA A 306 5.51 -1.25 18.62
C ALA A 306 5.39 -2.79 18.67
N ASP A 307 4.69 -3.26 19.70
CA ASP A 307 4.39 -4.67 19.97
C ASP A 307 5.63 -5.57 20.10
N LEU A 308 6.73 -4.99 20.60
CA LEU A 308 7.95 -5.75 20.84
C LEU A 308 7.76 -6.70 22.01
N LYS A 309 8.13 -7.97 21.77
CA LYS A 309 8.23 -9.02 22.78
C LYS A 309 9.60 -9.00 23.44
N TYR A 310 9.68 -9.55 24.65
CA TYR A 310 10.89 -9.54 25.48
C TYR A 310 12.16 -9.93 24.73
N HIS A 311 12.16 -11.06 24.02
CA HIS A 311 13.37 -11.55 23.34
C HIS A 311 13.78 -10.70 22.14
N GLN A 312 12.87 -9.92 21.55
CA GLN A 312 13.16 -9.08 20.39
C GLN A 312 14.03 -7.89 20.76
N PHE A 313 14.02 -7.45 22.03
CA PHE A 313 14.94 -6.42 22.51
C PHE A 313 16.42 -6.83 22.43
N TYR A 314 16.73 -8.13 22.42
CA TYR A 314 18.10 -8.60 22.23
C TYR A 314 18.56 -8.58 20.76
N GLU A 315 17.64 -8.59 19.80
CA GLU A 315 17.96 -8.63 18.36
C GLU A 315 18.65 -7.35 17.86
N ALA A 316 18.52 -6.25 18.60
CA ALA A 316 19.26 -5.01 18.32
C ALA A 316 20.78 -5.16 18.52
N GLU A 317 21.23 -6.13 19.33
CA GLU A 317 22.65 -6.47 19.57
C GLU A 317 23.60 -5.26 19.79
N ASN A 318 23.14 -4.23 20.52
CA ASN A 318 23.88 -2.98 20.75
C ASN A 318 24.29 -2.22 19.45
N LYS A 319 23.60 -2.47 18.33
CA LYS A 319 23.85 -1.82 17.04
C LYS A 319 23.01 -0.57 16.83
N LEU A 320 21.81 -0.53 17.42
CA LEU A 320 20.90 0.63 17.43
C LEU A 320 20.07 0.65 18.73
N LEU A 321 19.49 1.81 19.05
CA LEU A 321 18.49 1.95 20.11
C LEU A 321 17.12 1.46 19.59
N LEU A 322 16.63 0.34 20.12
CA LEU A 322 15.32 -0.18 19.77
C LEU A 322 14.28 0.31 20.76
N ALA A 323 13.19 0.92 20.28
CA ALA A 323 12.14 1.46 21.14
C ALA A 323 10.74 1.05 20.67
N ASP A 324 9.96 0.53 21.62
CA ASP A 324 8.53 0.32 21.52
C ASP A 324 7.80 1.56 22.06
N ILE A 325 7.13 2.29 21.18
CA ILE A 325 6.45 3.54 21.49
C ILE A 325 4.93 3.39 21.66
N GLY A 326 4.40 2.18 21.50
CA GLY A 326 2.96 1.90 21.46
C GLY A 326 2.38 1.86 20.04
N HIS A 327 1.52 0.87 19.79
CA HIS A 327 0.96 0.59 18.47
C HIS A 327 0.07 1.73 17.99
N PHE A 328 -0.92 2.09 18.82
CA PHE A 328 -1.85 3.18 18.54
C PHE A 328 -1.11 4.52 18.38
N GLU A 329 -0.14 4.79 19.24
CA GLU A 329 0.67 6.01 19.24
C GLU A 329 1.43 6.18 17.92
N SER A 330 2.04 5.10 17.42
CA SER A 330 2.81 5.11 16.17
C SER A 330 1.96 5.35 14.91
N GLU A 331 0.64 5.12 14.99
CA GLU A 331 -0.28 5.19 13.85
C GLU A 331 -1.40 6.24 14.02
N ARG A 332 -1.40 6.97 15.15
CA ARG A 332 -2.52 7.83 15.57
C ARG A 332 -2.94 8.90 14.56
N PHE A 333 -2.02 9.32 13.69
CA PHE A 333 -2.25 10.37 12.69
C PHE A 333 -2.83 9.82 11.38
N THR A 334 -2.90 8.50 11.20
CA THR A 334 -3.37 7.85 9.97
C THR A 334 -4.80 8.23 9.63
N LYS A 335 -5.72 8.22 10.62
CA LYS A 335 -7.12 8.60 10.39
C LYS A 335 -7.29 10.05 9.93
N ASN A 336 -6.43 10.97 10.40
CA ASN A 336 -6.46 12.37 9.98
C ASN A 336 -6.06 12.51 8.50
N TYR A 337 -5.03 11.78 8.08
CA TYR A 337 -4.59 11.76 6.69
C TYR A 337 -5.68 11.26 5.73
N ILE A 338 -6.40 10.20 6.12
CA ILE A 338 -7.52 9.68 5.31
C ILE A 338 -8.63 10.74 5.17
N VAL A 339 -9.00 11.41 6.26
CA VAL A 339 -9.99 12.51 6.22
C VAL A 339 -9.52 13.65 5.33
N ASP A 340 -8.28 14.10 5.49
CA ASP A 340 -7.72 15.19 4.69
C ASP A 340 -7.69 14.84 3.19
N TYR A 341 -7.31 13.61 2.85
CA TYR A 341 -7.31 13.13 1.47
C TYR A 341 -8.72 13.11 0.88
N LEU A 342 -9.67 12.47 1.57
CA LEU A 342 -11.06 12.37 1.10
C LEU A 342 -11.70 13.75 0.98
N THR A 343 -11.47 14.64 1.94
CA THR A 343 -12.05 16.00 1.95
C THR A 343 -11.54 16.81 0.77
N LYS A 344 -10.25 16.66 0.39
CA LYS A 344 -9.68 17.30 -0.81
C LYS A 344 -10.26 16.74 -2.10
N LYS A 345 -10.55 15.44 -2.16
CA LYS A 345 -11.07 14.76 -3.37
C LYS A 345 -12.58 14.87 -3.53
N ILE A 346 -13.32 15.02 -2.43
CA ILE A 346 -14.79 15.01 -2.37
C ILE A 346 -15.24 16.18 -1.49
N SER A 347 -15.04 17.40 -1.97
CA SER A 347 -15.21 18.64 -1.20
C SER A 347 -16.63 18.92 -0.70
N ASN A 348 -17.65 18.33 -1.32
CA ASN A 348 -19.06 18.60 -1.04
C ASN A 348 -19.78 17.40 -0.37
N PHE A 349 -19.05 16.53 0.33
CA PHE A 349 -19.62 15.33 0.96
C PHE A 349 -19.25 15.25 2.45
N ALA A 350 -20.14 14.66 3.25
CA ALA A 350 -19.93 14.55 4.69
C ALA A 350 -18.84 13.50 4.99
N ILE A 351 -17.65 13.98 5.35
CA ILE A 351 -16.52 13.15 5.79
C ILE A 351 -16.20 13.56 7.23
N ILE A 352 -16.35 12.62 8.15
CA ILE A 352 -16.31 12.88 9.59
C ILE A 352 -15.17 12.06 10.18
N LEU A 353 -14.31 12.71 10.96
CA LEU A 353 -13.31 12.04 11.78
C LEU A 353 -13.97 11.51 13.06
N SER A 354 -13.83 10.21 13.31
CA SER A 354 -14.33 9.57 14.54
C SER A 354 -13.66 10.15 15.79
N GLN A 355 -14.50 10.48 16.78
CA GLN A 355 -14.10 10.99 18.09
C GLN A 355 -13.80 9.89 19.11
N GLU A 356 -14.13 8.64 18.77
CA GLU A 356 -13.88 7.48 19.63
C GLU A 356 -12.37 7.26 19.83
N ASN A 357 -11.98 7.05 21.09
CA ASN A 357 -10.64 6.59 21.44
C ASN A 357 -10.65 5.06 21.52
N THR A 358 -10.13 4.44 20.47
CA THR A 358 -10.11 2.98 20.35
C THR A 358 -8.84 2.35 20.93
N ASN A 359 -7.91 3.11 21.51
CA ASN A 359 -6.68 2.57 22.11
C ASN A 359 -7.03 1.65 23.30
N PRO A 360 -6.80 0.33 23.19
CA PRO A 360 -7.10 -0.60 24.28
C PRO A 360 -6.01 -0.60 25.36
N VAL A 361 -4.82 -0.08 25.05
CA VAL A 361 -3.66 -0.06 25.95
C VAL A 361 -3.74 1.16 26.86
N LYS A 362 -3.50 0.95 28.16
CA LYS A 362 -3.49 1.99 29.19
C LYS A 362 -2.20 1.91 30.00
N TYR A 363 -1.68 3.07 30.37
CA TYR A 363 -0.44 3.25 31.13
C TYR A 363 -0.79 3.73 32.54
N PHE A 364 0.00 3.34 33.55
CA PHE A 364 -0.19 3.73 34.95
C PHE A 364 1.07 4.36 35.53
#